data_AF-A0A1H4FGS6-F1
#
_entry.id   AF-A0A1H4FGS6-F1
#
_cell.length_a   1.000
_cell.length_b   1.000
_cell.length_c   1.000
_cell.angle_alpha   90.00
_cell.angle_beta   90.00
_cell.angle_gamma   90.00
#
_symmetry.space_group_name_H-M   'P 1'
#
loop_
_entity.id
_entity.type
_entity.pdbx_description
1 polymer ?
#
loop_
_entity_poly.entity_id
_entity_poly.type
_entity_poly.pdbx_seq_one_letter_code
_entity_poly.pdbx_strand_id
1 'polypeptide(L)'
;MLKRNGIKCSQEEADSIKISQRGQRPETHAKYKEAIAACDSMEYIECNVSQIAREFGLDGTNLARQLRTHYPDVLEFRERERQRLGLNDNLPRGTRPRCKEKYAEAVELLRADRYITVQDAAVRCDVSYTGLKQHLVFYHKELVENRIKIRKEAVSRKRKGEITGRGTVHAPSPATVEKYAEAVRLYSTTPMSASQIAKLTGVSRKRFHEYLHTWHKDLVYKRKGISYEEDKPVDWSSVRRYNPATAAKYADAIARLKEGGLTTAKVAAEFGLHPECFRQYLKEHEPELHASLGRKKRRTAK
;
A
#
# COMPACT_ATOMS: atom_id res chain seq x y z
N MET A 1 -28.60 3.26 24.05
CA MET A 1 -27.27 2.94 23.50
C MET A 1 -27.28 2.61 22.00
N LEU A 2 -27.99 1.59 21.48
CA LEU A 2 -27.97 1.26 20.03
C LEU A 2 -28.84 2.18 19.12
N LYS A 3 -29.93 2.76 19.64
CA LYS A 3 -30.75 3.77 18.91
C LYS A 3 -30.00 5.06 18.56
N ARG A 4 -28.91 5.39 19.27
CA ARG A 4 -28.18 6.66 19.12
C ARG A 4 -27.12 6.63 18.00
N ASN A 5 -26.77 5.43 17.51
CA ASN A 5 -25.88 5.20 16.36
C ASN A 5 -26.66 4.94 15.04
N GLY A 6 -27.98 5.21 15.01
CA GLY A 6 -28.80 5.05 13.80
C GLY A 6 -29.18 3.61 13.43
N ILE A 7 -28.93 2.62 14.30
CA ILE A 7 -29.26 1.22 14.04
C ILE A 7 -30.51 0.85 14.85
N LYS A 8 -31.65 0.70 14.17
CA LYS A 8 -32.82 0.01 14.72
C LYS A 8 -32.65 -1.47 14.40
N CYS A 9 -32.30 -2.28 15.39
CA CYS A 9 -32.29 -3.74 15.27
C CYS A 9 -33.01 -4.39 16.46
N SER A 10 -33.71 -5.48 16.18
CA SER A 10 -34.24 -6.38 17.21
C SER A 10 -33.11 -7.15 17.90
N GLN A 11 -33.41 -7.79 19.03
CA GLN A 11 -32.43 -8.50 19.86
C GLN A 11 -31.72 -9.63 19.10
N GLU A 12 -32.42 -10.29 18.17
CA GLU A 12 -31.90 -11.39 17.34
C GLU A 12 -31.04 -10.89 16.16
N GLU A 13 -31.32 -9.70 15.63
CA GLU A 13 -30.52 -9.09 14.56
C GLU A 13 -29.17 -8.55 15.08
N ALA A 14 -29.10 -8.13 16.35
CA ALA A 14 -27.89 -7.60 16.96
C ALA A 14 -26.73 -8.61 17.00
N ASP A 15 -27.03 -9.91 17.12
CA ASP A 15 -26.03 -10.98 17.13
C ASP A 15 -25.42 -11.23 15.74
N SER A 16 -26.10 -10.81 14.68
CA SER A 16 -25.67 -10.96 13.29
C SER A 16 -24.88 -9.76 12.74
N ILE A 17 -24.90 -8.62 13.44
CA ILE A 17 -24.16 -7.42 13.03
C ILE A 17 -22.68 -7.59 13.37
N LYS A 18 -21.86 -7.85 12.35
CA LYS A 18 -20.40 -7.70 12.46
C LYS A 18 -20.06 -6.23 12.66
N ILE A 19 -20.00 -5.81 13.92
CA ILE A 19 -19.37 -4.54 14.32
C ILE A 19 -17.96 -4.56 13.72
N SER A 20 -17.63 -3.53 12.94
CA SER A 20 -16.36 -3.42 12.21
C SER A 20 -15.18 -3.79 13.11
N GLN A 21 -14.08 -4.32 12.53
CA GLN A 21 -12.91 -4.93 13.19
C GLN A 21 -12.24 -4.16 14.36
N ARG A 22 -12.75 -2.98 14.73
CA ARG A 22 -12.30 -2.14 15.85
C ARG A 22 -13.38 -1.84 16.90
N GLY A 23 -14.51 -2.54 16.84
CA GLY A 23 -15.49 -2.55 17.91
C GLY A 23 -14.95 -3.24 19.16
N GLN A 24 -15.50 -2.86 20.32
CA GLN A 24 -15.41 -3.69 21.50
C GLN A 24 -15.87 -5.11 21.13
N ARG A 25 -15.11 -6.14 21.54
CA ARG A 25 -15.51 -7.53 21.26
C ARG A 25 -16.92 -7.77 21.84
N PRO A 26 -17.81 -8.50 21.16
CA PRO A 26 -19.18 -8.74 21.66
C PRO A 26 -19.23 -9.27 23.09
N GLU A 27 -18.36 -10.22 23.43
CA GLU A 27 -18.20 -10.76 24.80
C GLU A 27 -17.81 -9.68 25.82
N THR A 28 -16.88 -8.80 25.45
CA THR A 28 -16.45 -7.70 26.31
C THR A 28 -17.57 -6.66 26.43
N HIS A 29 -18.29 -6.37 25.35
CA HIS A 29 -19.46 -5.50 25.40
C HIS A 29 -20.50 -6.06 26.36
N ALA A 30 -20.87 -7.33 26.24
CA ALA A 30 -21.81 -7.99 27.15
C ALA A 30 -21.35 -7.89 28.62
N LYS A 31 -20.08 -8.17 28.90
CA LYS A 31 -19.51 -8.10 30.26
C LYS A 31 -19.61 -6.71 30.91
N TYR A 32 -19.39 -5.63 30.15
CA TYR A 32 -19.34 -4.28 30.70
C TYR A 32 -20.62 -3.46 30.46
N LYS A 33 -21.59 -3.97 29.68
CA LYS A 33 -22.78 -3.22 29.22
C LYS A 33 -23.55 -2.55 30.35
N GLU A 34 -23.83 -3.29 31.42
CA GLU A 34 -24.61 -2.81 32.56
C GLU A 34 -23.87 -1.73 33.35
N ALA A 35 -22.58 -1.96 33.66
CA ALA A 35 -21.75 -0.97 34.33
C ALA A 35 -21.52 0.30 33.49
N ILE A 36 -21.45 0.18 32.16
CA ILE A 36 -21.37 1.33 31.25
C ILE A 36 -22.69 2.11 31.27
N ALA A 37 -23.84 1.42 31.28
CA ALA A 37 -25.14 2.06 31.39
C ALA A 37 -25.32 2.78 32.74
N ALA A 38 -24.85 2.19 33.84
CA ALA A 38 -24.80 2.84 35.15
C ALA A 38 -23.90 4.09 35.12
N CYS A 39 -22.74 4.02 34.45
CA CYS A 39 -21.90 5.18 34.24
C CYS A 39 -22.61 6.30 33.43
N ASP A 40 -23.54 5.96 32.55
CA ASP A 40 -24.31 6.91 31.74
C ASP A 40 -25.62 7.37 32.42
N SER A 41 -25.88 6.93 33.67
CA SER A 41 -27.10 7.25 34.41
C SER A 41 -26.87 8.32 35.48
N MET A 42 -27.89 9.15 35.71
CA MET A 42 -27.93 10.11 36.83
C MET A 42 -28.03 9.42 38.18
N GLU A 43 -28.60 8.21 38.25
CA GLU A 43 -28.75 7.44 39.50
C GLU A 43 -27.39 7.14 40.15
N TYR A 44 -26.36 6.93 39.33
CA TYR A 44 -25.01 6.61 39.78
C TYR A 44 -24.06 7.80 39.67
N ILE A 45 -24.57 9.04 39.54
CA ILE A 45 -23.72 10.21 39.27
C ILE A 45 -22.76 10.51 40.43
N GLU A 46 -23.18 10.21 41.66
CA GLU A 46 -22.40 10.40 42.89
C GLU A 46 -21.24 9.39 43.01
N CYS A 47 -21.44 8.17 42.50
CA CYS A 47 -20.42 7.13 42.49
C CYS A 47 -19.27 7.46 41.51
N ASN A 48 -18.04 7.10 41.86
CA ASN A 48 -16.94 7.12 40.92
C ASN A 48 -16.93 5.84 40.06
N VAL A 49 -16.19 5.85 38.94
CA VAL A 49 -16.14 4.70 38.02
C VAL A 49 -15.65 3.41 38.70
N SER A 50 -14.79 3.52 39.72
CA SER A 50 -14.29 2.33 40.44
C SER A 50 -15.33 1.79 41.42
N GLN A 51 -16.15 2.64 42.02
CA GLN A 51 -17.28 2.23 42.87
C GLN A 51 -18.33 1.52 42.04
N ILE A 52 -18.72 2.10 40.90
CA ILE A 52 -19.62 1.45 39.93
C ILE A 52 -19.02 0.12 39.50
N ALA A 53 -17.73 0.06 39.14
CA ALA A 53 -17.12 -1.21 38.75
C ALA A 53 -17.25 -2.29 39.84
N ARG A 54 -17.01 -1.96 41.11
CA ARG A 54 -17.14 -2.90 42.23
C ARG A 54 -18.57 -3.40 42.43
N GLU A 55 -19.55 -2.52 42.29
CA GLU A 55 -20.98 -2.85 42.40
C GLU A 55 -21.40 -3.90 41.36
N PHE A 56 -20.82 -3.84 40.16
CA PHE A 56 -21.04 -4.82 39.09
C PHE A 56 -20.02 -5.98 39.09
N GLY A 57 -19.18 -6.12 40.11
CA GLY A 57 -18.17 -7.20 40.19
C GLY A 57 -17.04 -7.10 39.16
N LEU A 58 -16.71 -5.89 38.71
CA LEU A 58 -15.74 -5.58 37.66
C LEU A 58 -14.50 -4.87 38.21
N ASP A 59 -13.41 -4.95 37.45
CA ASP A 59 -12.20 -4.17 37.72
C ASP A 59 -12.37 -2.72 37.24
N GLY A 60 -12.15 -1.77 38.15
CA GLY A 60 -12.29 -0.33 37.88
C GLY A 60 -11.34 0.18 36.81
N THR A 61 -10.12 -0.36 36.72
CA THR A 61 -9.13 0.06 35.71
C THR A 61 -9.58 -0.36 34.32
N ASN A 62 -10.10 -1.58 34.18
CA ASN A 62 -10.61 -2.11 32.93
C ASN A 62 -11.90 -1.42 32.50
N LEU A 63 -12.84 -1.15 33.42
CA LEU A 63 -14.04 -0.36 33.09
C LEU A 63 -13.65 1.04 32.62
N ALA A 64 -12.74 1.72 33.31
CA ALA A 64 -12.25 3.03 32.89
C ALA A 64 -11.54 2.99 31.53
N ARG A 65 -10.81 1.91 31.21
CA ARG A 65 -10.22 1.68 29.88
C ARG A 65 -11.30 1.52 28.81
N GLN A 66 -12.37 0.77 29.08
CA GLN A 66 -13.49 0.60 28.14
C GLN A 66 -14.17 1.94 27.85
N LEU A 67 -14.47 2.73 28.88
CA LEU A 67 -15.09 4.05 28.74
C LEU A 67 -14.22 4.99 27.89
N ARG A 68 -12.92 5.14 28.19
CA ARG A 68 -12.03 6.02 27.40
C ARG A 68 -11.92 5.60 25.92
N THR A 69 -11.90 4.29 25.67
CA THR A 69 -11.69 3.74 24.32
C THR A 69 -12.95 3.83 23.47
N HIS A 70 -14.10 3.45 24.02
CA HIS A 70 -15.32 3.20 23.25
C HIS A 70 -16.48 4.15 23.60
N TYR A 71 -16.47 4.77 24.78
CA TYR A 71 -17.56 5.61 25.29
C TYR A 71 -17.03 6.92 25.92
N PRO A 72 -16.24 7.73 25.18
CA PRO A 72 -15.68 8.97 25.72
C PRO A 72 -16.78 9.95 26.18
N ASP A 73 -17.88 10.02 25.44
CA ASP A 73 -19.01 10.91 25.71
C ASP A 73 -19.64 10.66 27.09
N VAL A 74 -19.62 9.40 27.57
CA VAL A 74 -20.11 9.04 28.91
C VAL A 74 -19.24 9.71 29.98
N LEU A 75 -17.92 9.74 29.79
CA LEU A 75 -17.01 10.41 30.72
C LEU A 75 -17.21 11.93 30.69
N GLU A 76 -17.38 12.52 29.51
CA GLU A 76 -17.64 13.96 29.34
C GLU A 76 -18.97 14.38 29.97
N PHE A 77 -20.02 13.57 29.78
CA PHE A 77 -21.32 13.75 30.44
C PHE A 77 -21.17 13.73 31.96
N ARG A 78 -20.57 12.67 32.51
CA ARG A 78 -20.39 12.53 33.96
C ARG A 78 -19.58 13.69 34.55
N GLU A 79 -18.52 14.11 33.87
CA GLU A 79 -17.67 15.21 34.34
C GLU A 79 -18.47 16.51 34.45
N ARG A 80 -19.21 16.85 33.39
CA ARG A 80 -20.09 18.03 33.35
C ARG A 80 -21.18 18.00 34.41
N GLU A 81 -21.89 16.89 34.57
CA GLU A 81 -22.99 16.81 35.56
C GLU A 81 -22.46 16.81 37.00
N ARG A 82 -21.34 16.13 37.27
CA ARG A 82 -20.71 16.18 38.59
C ARG A 82 -20.18 17.57 38.92
N GLN A 83 -19.65 18.31 37.94
CA GLN A 83 -19.25 19.70 38.13
C GLN A 83 -20.46 20.58 38.46
N ARG A 84 -21.57 20.40 37.74
CA ARG A 84 -22.83 21.12 37.99
C ARG A 84 -23.39 20.88 39.38
N LEU A 85 -23.27 19.65 39.88
CA LEU A 85 -23.75 19.25 41.21
C LEU A 85 -22.75 19.54 42.34
N GLY A 86 -21.58 20.12 42.06
CA GLY A 86 -20.54 20.37 43.07
C GLY A 86 -19.85 19.09 43.57
N LEU A 87 -20.03 17.96 42.87
CA LEU A 87 -19.44 16.65 43.16
C LEU A 87 -18.07 16.46 42.48
N ASN A 88 -17.45 17.55 42.04
CA ASN A 88 -16.16 17.50 41.37
C ASN A 88 -15.05 17.12 42.35
N ASP A 89 -14.17 16.20 41.94
CA ASP A 89 -13.01 15.76 42.72
C ASP A 89 -11.80 16.70 42.55
N ASN A 90 -11.93 17.77 41.74
CA ASN A 90 -10.87 18.72 41.36
C ASN A 90 -9.62 18.03 40.79
N LEU A 91 -9.76 16.78 40.32
CA LEU A 91 -8.67 16.06 39.70
C LEU A 91 -8.55 16.45 38.23
N PRO A 92 -7.33 16.67 37.71
CA PRO A 92 -7.14 16.94 36.29
C PRO A 92 -7.60 15.73 35.47
N ARG A 93 -8.65 15.91 34.68
CA ARG A 93 -9.12 14.92 33.71
C ARG A 93 -8.31 15.05 32.41
N GLY A 94 -8.22 13.96 31.67
CA GLY A 94 -7.37 13.89 30.47
C GLY A 94 -5.97 13.31 30.73
N THR A 95 -5.01 13.66 29.87
CA THR A 95 -3.62 13.19 30.00
C THR A 95 -2.90 13.97 31.08
N ARG A 96 -2.23 13.28 32.01
CA ARG A 96 -1.30 13.92 32.95
C ARG A 96 -0.17 14.65 32.18
N PRO A 97 0.25 15.86 32.61
CA PRO A 97 1.32 16.61 31.92
C PRO A 97 2.58 15.80 31.64
N ARG A 98 3.11 15.10 32.65
CA ARG A 98 4.27 14.20 32.50
C ARG A 98 4.08 13.11 31.45
N CYS A 99 2.87 12.57 31.31
CA CYS A 99 2.58 11.56 30.28
C CYS A 99 2.48 12.19 28.88
N LYS A 100 1.95 13.41 28.79
CA LYS A 100 1.89 14.18 27.54
C LYS A 100 3.29 14.48 27.03
N GLU A 101 4.18 14.94 27.91
CA GLU A 101 5.59 15.19 27.60
C GLU A 101 6.32 13.90 27.20
N LYS A 102 6.14 12.82 27.97
CA LYS A 102 6.77 11.52 27.69
C LYS A 102 6.53 11.00 26.27
N TYR A 103 5.31 11.16 25.75
CA TYR A 103 4.95 10.65 24.42
C TYR A 103 4.95 11.73 23.34
N ALA A 104 5.25 13.00 23.66
CA ALA A 104 5.14 14.12 22.74
C ALA A 104 5.97 13.90 21.47
N GLU A 105 7.24 13.53 21.62
CA GLU A 105 8.14 13.28 20.51
C GLU A 105 7.63 12.16 19.60
N ALA A 106 7.18 11.03 20.18
CA ALA A 106 6.64 9.91 19.43
C ALA A 106 5.35 10.28 18.68
N VAL A 107 4.50 11.13 19.27
CA VAL A 107 3.27 11.63 18.63
C VAL A 107 3.61 12.55 17.46
N GLU A 108 4.55 13.47 17.62
CA GLU A 108 4.99 14.37 16.54
C GLU A 108 5.62 13.60 15.39
N LEU A 109 6.46 12.62 15.69
CA LEU A 109 7.05 11.75 14.68
C LEU A 109 6.00 10.95 13.90
N LEU A 110 4.93 10.47 14.57
CA LEU A 110 3.81 9.79 13.91
C LEU A 110 2.89 10.74 13.12
N ARG A 111 2.88 12.03 13.44
CA ARG A 111 2.17 13.08 12.68
C ARG A 111 2.93 13.46 11.42
N ALA A 112 4.24 13.67 11.56
CA ALA A 112 5.12 14.06 10.47
C ALA A 112 5.28 12.95 9.43
N ASP A 113 5.47 11.71 9.87
CA ASP A 113 5.79 10.60 8.97
C ASP A 113 4.70 9.51 8.96
N ARG A 114 4.11 9.30 7.78
CA ARG A 114 3.09 8.28 7.55
C ARG A 114 3.69 6.87 7.52
N TYR A 115 4.96 6.72 7.12
CA TYR A 115 5.69 5.46 6.94
C TYR A 115 6.21 4.88 8.25
N ILE A 116 6.39 5.68 9.29
CA ILE A 116 6.87 5.18 10.58
C ILE A 116 5.75 4.44 11.32
N THR A 117 6.02 3.21 11.77
CA THR A 117 5.05 2.45 12.56
C THR A 117 5.03 2.94 14.02
N VAL A 118 3.96 2.61 14.76
CA VAL A 118 3.89 2.94 16.19
C VAL A 118 4.99 2.22 16.98
N GLN A 119 5.42 1.05 16.51
CA GLN A 119 6.52 0.31 17.13
C GLN A 119 7.86 0.99 16.86
N ASP A 120 8.10 1.43 15.62
CA ASP A 120 9.32 2.16 15.27
C ASP A 120 9.40 3.50 16.03
N ALA A 121 8.28 4.23 16.14
CA ALA A 121 8.21 5.45 16.94
C ALA A 121 8.51 5.19 18.43
N ALA A 122 7.99 4.08 18.96
CA ALA A 122 8.26 3.69 20.34
C ALA A 122 9.74 3.38 20.58
N VAL A 123 10.40 2.67 19.65
CA VAL A 123 11.83 2.35 19.73
C VAL A 123 12.68 3.63 19.58
N ARG A 124 12.36 4.51 18.63
CA ARG A 124 13.13 5.73 18.38
C ARG A 124 13.08 6.73 19.53
N CYS A 125 11.92 6.85 20.17
CA CYS A 125 11.72 7.78 21.29
C CYS A 125 11.89 7.13 22.66
N ASP A 126 12.44 5.90 22.72
CA ASP A 126 12.64 5.14 23.96
C ASP A 126 11.42 5.08 24.89
N VAL A 127 10.26 4.75 24.31
CA VAL A 127 9.01 4.60 25.07
C VAL A 127 8.40 3.21 24.91
N SER A 128 7.65 2.79 25.91
CA SER A 128 6.90 1.53 25.84
C SER A 128 5.89 1.55 24.68
N TYR A 129 6.00 0.57 23.78
CA TYR A 129 5.06 0.40 22.67
C TYR A 129 3.60 0.27 23.15
N THR A 130 3.36 -0.53 24.20
CA THR A 130 2.00 -0.73 24.72
C THR A 130 1.46 0.55 25.36
N GLY A 131 2.30 1.29 26.07
CA GLY A 131 1.97 2.58 26.67
C GLY A 131 1.66 3.65 25.61
N LEU A 132 2.51 3.79 24.59
CA LEU A 132 2.31 4.71 23.47
C LEU A 132 1.01 4.38 22.71
N LYS A 133 0.77 3.09 22.42
CA LYS A 133 -0.46 2.66 21.76
C LYS A 133 -1.72 3.06 22.55
N GLN A 134 -1.70 2.90 23.86
CA GLN A 134 -2.82 3.32 24.72
C GLN A 134 -2.99 4.83 24.73
N HIS A 135 -1.89 5.57 24.87
CA HIS A 135 -1.89 7.02 24.85
C HIS A 135 -2.51 7.57 23.54
N LEU A 136 -2.12 7.01 22.40
CA LEU A 136 -2.66 7.38 21.09
C LEU A 136 -4.17 7.11 20.98
N VAL A 137 -4.63 5.95 21.45
CA VAL A 137 -6.05 5.58 21.39
C VAL A 137 -6.92 6.47 22.29
N PHE A 138 -6.40 6.88 23.44
CA PHE A 138 -7.17 7.70 24.39
C PHE A 138 -7.22 9.17 23.98
N TYR A 139 -6.09 9.73 23.52
CA TYR A 139 -5.93 11.18 23.41
C TYR A 139 -5.64 11.69 22.00
N HIS A 140 -5.30 10.82 21.06
CA HIS A 140 -4.96 11.18 19.68
C HIS A 140 -5.81 10.38 18.67
N LYS A 141 -7.12 10.34 18.89
CA LYS A 141 -8.07 9.54 18.08
C LYS A 141 -8.02 9.91 16.60
N GLU A 142 -8.00 11.20 16.28
CA GLU A 142 -7.92 11.69 14.90
C GLU A 142 -6.64 11.24 14.18
N LEU A 143 -5.48 11.32 14.86
CA LEU A 143 -4.21 10.84 14.30
C LEU A 143 -4.30 9.36 13.95
N VAL A 144 -4.86 8.58 14.87
CA VAL A 144 -5.02 7.14 14.70
C VAL A 144 -6.00 6.82 13.55
N GLU A 145 -7.11 7.54 13.45
CA GLU A 145 -8.10 7.38 12.37
C GLU A 145 -7.54 7.76 11.01
N ASN A 146 -6.85 8.89 10.90
CA ASN A 146 -6.18 9.34 9.69
C ASN A 146 -5.19 8.27 9.19
N ARG A 147 -4.38 7.72 10.09
CA ARG A 147 -3.42 6.64 9.75
C ARG A 147 -4.12 5.36 9.32
N ILE A 148 -5.27 5.02 9.90
CA ILE A 148 -6.07 3.87 9.47
C ILE A 148 -6.65 4.09 8.08
N LYS A 149 -7.16 5.29 7.79
CA LYS A 149 -7.68 5.65 6.47
C LYS A 149 -6.60 5.49 5.40
N ILE A 150 -5.41 6.04 5.65
CA ILE A 150 -4.24 5.88 4.77
C ILE A 150 -3.93 4.40 4.53
N ARG A 151 -3.91 3.58 5.59
CA ARG A 151 -3.65 2.13 5.46
C ARG A 151 -4.75 1.39 4.68
N LYS A 152 -6.01 1.76 4.85
CA LYS A 152 -7.13 1.16 4.11
C LYS A 152 -7.03 1.47 2.61
N GLU A 153 -6.71 2.73 2.27
CA GLU A 153 -6.47 3.16 0.88
C GLU A 153 -5.24 2.43 0.28
N ALA A 154 -4.20 2.20 1.08
CA ALA A 154 -3.01 1.44 0.68
C ALA A 154 -3.25 -0.07 0.45
N VAL A 155 -4.29 -0.68 1.07
CA VAL A 155 -4.60 -2.10 0.82
C VAL A 155 -5.06 -2.31 -0.63
N SER A 156 -5.85 -1.38 -1.15
CA SER A 156 -6.39 -1.47 -2.52
C SER A 156 -5.39 -1.01 -3.58
N ARG A 157 -4.44 -0.13 -3.24
CA ARG A 157 -3.43 0.41 -4.16
C ARG A 157 -2.02 0.00 -3.75
N LYS A 158 -1.54 -1.14 -4.26
CA LYS A 158 -0.16 -1.62 -4.05
C LYS A 158 0.79 -0.97 -5.05
N ARG A 159 1.17 0.28 -4.81
CA ARG A 159 2.19 0.99 -5.60
C ARG A 159 3.57 0.82 -5.02
N LYS A 160 4.60 0.77 -5.86
CA LYS A 160 5.98 0.55 -5.40
C LYS A 160 6.43 1.77 -4.60
N GLY A 161 7.02 1.55 -3.44
CA GLY A 161 7.48 2.63 -2.56
C GLY A 161 6.40 3.28 -1.70
N GLU A 162 5.12 3.04 -1.95
CA GLU A 162 4.03 3.51 -1.09
C GLU A 162 3.81 2.59 0.12
N ILE A 163 3.06 3.09 1.10
CA ILE A 163 2.68 2.32 2.30
C ILE A 163 1.78 1.14 1.89
N THR A 164 1.96 -0.01 2.53
CA THR A 164 1.03 -1.14 2.44
C THR A 164 0.02 -1.11 3.59
N GLY A 165 -1.05 -1.92 3.51
CA GLY A 165 -1.99 -2.08 4.63
C GLY A 165 -1.37 -2.47 5.98
N ARG A 166 -0.17 -3.07 5.98
CA ARG A 166 0.60 -3.39 7.19
C ARG A 166 1.37 -2.20 7.76
N GLY A 167 1.42 -1.07 7.07
CA GLY A 167 2.18 0.12 7.47
C GLY A 167 3.65 0.10 7.01
N THR A 168 4.11 -0.96 6.34
CA THR A 168 5.45 -1.03 5.77
C THR A 168 5.45 -0.55 4.32
N VAL A 169 6.59 -0.03 3.86
CA VAL A 169 6.80 0.33 2.45
C VAL A 169 6.61 -0.91 1.56
N HIS A 170 5.92 -0.75 0.43
CA HIS A 170 5.81 -1.77 -0.60
C HIS A 170 7.10 -1.82 -1.41
N ALA A 171 8.07 -2.57 -0.89
CA ALA A 171 9.38 -2.77 -1.49
C ALA A 171 9.79 -4.25 -1.41
N PRO A 172 10.62 -4.73 -2.34
CA PRO A 172 11.23 -6.05 -2.22
C PRO A 172 12.19 -6.05 -1.02
N SER A 173 12.38 -7.22 -0.39
CA SER A 173 13.38 -7.33 0.67
C SER A 173 14.80 -7.10 0.12
N PRO A 174 15.74 -6.58 0.92
CA PRO A 174 17.13 -6.35 0.48
C PRO A 174 17.78 -7.60 -0.12
N ALA A 175 17.62 -8.77 0.52
CA ALA A 175 18.12 -10.05 0.00
C ALA A 175 17.52 -10.43 -1.37
N THR A 176 16.26 -10.07 -1.63
CA THR A 176 15.65 -10.30 -2.95
C THR A 176 16.22 -9.35 -3.99
N VAL A 177 16.47 -8.08 -3.62
CA VAL A 177 17.10 -7.09 -4.51
C VAL A 177 18.47 -7.57 -4.94
N GLU A 178 19.31 -7.99 -3.99
CA GLU A 178 20.66 -8.50 -4.26
C GLU A 178 20.62 -9.74 -5.16
N LYS A 179 19.75 -10.70 -4.86
CA LYS A 179 19.58 -11.93 -5.65
C LYS A 179 19.28 -11.66 -7.13
N TYR A 180 18.50 -10.64 -7.44
CA TYR A 180 18.11 -10.32 -8.82
C TYR A 180 18.90 -9.16 -9.43
N ALA A 181 19.84 -8.54 -8.69
CA ALA A 181 20.53 -7.33 -9.13
C ALA A 181 21.25 -7.52 -10.46
N GLU A 182 22.00 -8.61 -10.62
CA GLU A 182 22.71 -8.90 -11.87
C GLU A 182 21.74 -9.19 -13.03
N ALA A 183 20.69 -9.96 -12.79
CA ALA A 183 19.69 -10.28 -13.80
C ALA A 183 18.95 -9.02 -14.27
N VAL A 184 18.62 -8.11 -13.36
CA VAL A 184 17.99 -6.82 -13.68
C VAL A 184 18.95 -5.92 -14.45
N ARG A 185 20.23 -5.86 -14.07
CA ARG A 185 21.27 -5.11 -14.80
C ARG A 185 21.34 -5.58 -16.25
N LEU A 186 21.50 -6.89 -16.46
CA LEU A 186 21.52 -7.49 -17.80
C LEU A 186 20.22 -7.22 -18.56
N TYR A 187 19.08 -7.25 -17.89
CA TYR A 187 17.79 -6.93 -18.51
C TYR A 187 17.71 -5.47 -18.95
N SER A 188 18.31 -4.54 -18.21
CA SER A 188 18.32 -3.13 -18.60
C SER A 188 19.32 -2.83 -19.72
N THR A 189 20.48 -3.46 -19.74
CA THR A 189 21.60 -3.06 -20.61
C THR A 189 21.74 -3.88 -21.89
N THR A 190 21.20 -5.11 -21.92
CA THR A 190 21.39 -6.01 -23.07
C THR A 190 20.08 -6.27 -23.82
N PRO A 191 20.13 -6.66 -25.11
CA PRO A 191 18.95 -7.10 -25.85
C PRO A 191 18.50 -8.54 -25.51
N MET A 192 19.19 -9.23 -24.58
CA MET A 192 18.89 -10.62 -24.23
C MET A 192 17.47 -10.77 -23.67
N SER A 193 16.81 -11.88 -23.96
CA SER A 193 15.49 -12.20 -23.40
C SER A 193 15.58 -12.52 -21.90
N ALA A 194 14.49 -12.30 -21.15
CA ALA A 194 14.43 -12.66 -19.73
C ALA A 194 14.74 -14.15 -19.49
N SER A 195 14.42 -15.03 -20.45
CA SER A 195 14.72 -16.46 -20.36
C SER A 195 16.23 -16.75 -20.49
N GLN A 196 16.91 -16.05 -21.39
CA GLN A 196 18.36 -16.20 -21.56
C GLN A 196 19.10 -15.65 -20.33
N ILE A 197 18.67 -14.50 -19.82
CA ILE A 197 19.24 -13.88 -18.63
C ILE A 197 19.03 -14.79 -17.41
N ALA A 198 17.84 -15.37 -17.26
CA ALA A 198 17.55 -16.31 -16.17
C ALA A 198 18.47 -17.54 -16.20
N LYS A 199 18.73 -18.08 -17.39
CA LYS A 199 19.66 -19.20 -17.57
C LYS A 199 21.10 -18.80 -17.22
N LEU A 200 21.53 -17.61 -17.66
CA LEU A 200 22.90 -17.11 -17.44
C LEU A 200 23.18 -16.84 -15.96
N THR A 201 22.22 -16.26 -15.25
CA THR A 201 22.34 -15.86 -13.83
C THR A 201 21.89 -16.96 -12.85
N GLY A 202 21.45 -18.12 -13.36
CA GLY A 202 20.98 -19.23 -12.55
C GLY A 202 19.66 -18.98 -11.79
N VAL A 203 18.96 -17.88 -12.07
CA VAL A 203 17.66 -17.60 -11.42
C VAL A 203 16.51 -18.32 -12.12
N SER A 204 15.46 -18.65 -11.36
CA SER A 204 14.26 -19.25 -11.95
C SER A 204 13.59 -18.28 -12.92
N ARG A 205 13.38 -18.72 -14.18
CA ARG A 205 12.71 -17.94 -15.23
C ARG A 205 11.36 -17.38 -14.79
N LYS A 206 10.52 -18.22 -14.16
CA LYS A 206 9.18 -17.82 -13.71
C LYS A 206 9.27 -16.72 -12.65
N ARG A 207 10.11 -16.95 -11.62
CA ARG A 207 10.28 -15.99 -10.50
C ARG A 207 10.91 -14.68 -10.96
N PHE A 208 11.85 -14.73 -11.89
CA PHE A 208 12.45 -13.53 -12.46
C PHE A 208 11.43 -12.71 -13.26
N HIS A 209 10.56 -13.37 -14.03
CA HIS A 209 9.49 -12.69 -14.74
C HIS A 209 8.49 -12.03 -13.77
N GLU A 210 8.04 -12.74 -12.73
CA GLU A 210 7.20 -12.19 -11.67
C GLU A 210 7.87 -10.99 -10.97
N TYR A 211 9.17 -11.08 -10.70
CA TYR A 211 9.96 -10.03 -10.07
C TYR A 211 10.01 -8.77 -10.93
N LEU A 212 10.28 -8.90 -12.24
CA LEU A 212 10.27 -7.78 -13.18
C LEU A 212 8.88 -7.13 -13.26
N HIS A 213 7.82 -7.94 -13.40
CA HIS A 213 6.45 -7.43 -13.51
C HIS A 213 5.91 -6.83 -12.20
N THR A 214 6.51 -7.14 -11.06
CA THR A 214 6.11 -6.56 -9.77
C THR A 214 6.91 -5.30 -9.46
N TRP A 215 8.24 -5.34 -9.64
CA TRP A 215 9.15 -4.32 -9.13
C TRP A 215 9.84 -3.47 -10.19
N HIS A 216 9.88 -3.93 -11.44
CA HIS A 216 10.58 -3.26 -12.55
C HIS A 216 9.69 -3.16 -13.80
N LYS A 217 8.42 -2.79 -13.59
CA LYS A 217 7.45 -2.61 -14.69
C LYS A 217 7.93 -1.57 -15.69
N ASP A 218 8.56 -0.51 -15.20
CA ASP A 218 9.23 0.52 -15.99
C ASP A 218 10.22 -0.07 -17.01
N LEU A 219 11.06 -1.04 -16.61
CA LEU A 219 12.00 -1.70 -17.51
C LEU A 219 11.29 -2.55 -18.57
N VAL A 220 10.21 -3.24 -18.18
CA VAL A 220 9.39 -4.03 -19.10
C VAL A 220 8.75 -3.13 -20.17
N TYR A 221 8.22 -1.98 -19.75
CA TYR A 221 7.58 -1.00 -20.64
C TYR A 221 8.59 -0.33 -21.55
N LYS A 222 9.74 0.10 -21.01
CA LYS A 222 10.84 0.70 -21.77
C LYS A 222 11.32 -0.23 -22.88
N ARG A 223 11.47 -1.53 -22.59
CA ARG A 223 11.83 -2.53 -23.61
C ARG A 223 10.77 -2.73 -24.69
N LYS A 224 9.51 -2.38 -24.42
CA LYS A 224 8.42 -2.43 -25.41
C LYS A 224 8.22 -1.10 -26.13
N GLY A 225 9.00 -0.06 -25.80
CA GLY A 225 8.85 1.27 -26.37
C GLY A 225 7.62 2.02 -25.89
N ILE A 226 7.11 1.70 -24.69
CA ILE A 226 5.90 2.30 -24.12
C ILE A 226 6.31 3.18 -22.93
N SER A 227 5.67 4.35 -22.80
CA SER A 227 5.76 5.14 -21.58
C SER A 227 5.10 4.41 -20.42
N TYR A 228 5.80 4.30 -19.30
CA TYR A 228 5.25 3.72 -18.08
C TYR A 228 4.50 4.78 -17.27
N GLU A 229 3.23 4.51 -16.99
CA GLU A 229 2.43 5.28 -16.02
C GLU A 229 1.82 4.30 -15.01
N GLU A 230 2.08 4.54 -13.72
CA GLU A 230 1.85 3.56 -12.63
C GLU A 230 0.36 3.24 -12.35
N ASP A 231 -0.57 3.95 -12.98
CA ASP A 231 -2.03 3.77 -12.84
C ASP A 231 -2.82 3.65 -14.15
N LYS A 232 -2.16 3.70 -15.32
CA LYS A 232 -2.84 3.47 -16.60
C LYS A 232 -2.64 2.00 -17.01
N PRO A 233 -3.71 1.18 -17.02
CA PRO A 233 -3.59 -0.16 -17.55
C PRO A 233 -3.23 -0.06 -19.03
N VAL A 234 -2.08 -0.62 -19.39
CA VAL A 234 -1.72 -0.79 -20.79
C VAL A 234 -2.44 -2.01 -21.32
N ASP A 235 -3.14 -1.82 -22.44
CA ASP A 235 -3.71 -2.91 -23.20
C ASP A 235 -2.59 -3.70 -23.89
N TRP A 236 -2.18 -4.79 -23.27
CA TRP A 236 -1.14 -5.67 -23.79
C TRP A 236 -1.52 -6.34 -25.13
N SER A 237 -2.79 -6.31 -25.54
CA SER A 237 -3.22 -6.84 -26.83
C SER A 237 -2.88 -5.90 -27.99
N SER A 238 -2.95 -4.58 -27.77
CA SER A 238 -2.49 -3.56 -28.72
C SER A 238 -0.97 -3.33 -28.66
N VAL A 239 -0.31 -3.71 -27.56
CA VAL A 239 1.16 -3.74 -27.47
C VAL A 239 1.73 -4.82 -28.38
N ARG A 240 2.29 -4.38 -29.52
CA ARG A 240 3.00 -5.25 -30.45
C ARG A 240 4.12 -6.04 -29.76
N ARG A 241 4.30 -7.30 -30.18
CA ARG A 241 5.32 -8.22 -29.65
C ARG A 241 6.73 -7.79 -30.08
N TYR A 242 7.25 -6.72 -29.50
CA TYR A 242 8.65 -6.32 -29.71
C TYR A 242 9.59 -7.31 -29.00
N ASN A 243 10.53 -7.89 -29.75
CA ASN A 243 11.62 -8.71 -29.22
C ASN A 243 12.95 -7.98 -29.42
N PRO A 244 13.59 -7.48 -28.34
CA PRO A 244 14.85 -6.73 -28.42
C PRO A 244 15.98 -7.53 -29.09
N ALA A 245 16.02 -8.85 -28.91
CA ALA A 245 17.03 -9.70 -29.55
C ALA A 245 16.88 -9.73 -31.07
N THR A 246 15.63 -9.74 -31.57
CA THR A 246 15.35 -9.66 -33.00
C THR A 246 15.65 -8.28 -33.56
N ALA A 247 15.40 -7.22 -32.79
CA ALA A 247 15.76 -5.86 -33.19
C ALA A 247 17.27 -5.67 -33.30
N ALA A 248 18.04 -6.16 -32.32
CA ALA A 248 19.50 -6.13 -32.38
C ALA A 248 20.04 -6.90 -33.60
N LYS A 249 19.46 -8.07 -33.91
CA LYS A 249 19.82 -8.86 -35.11
C LYS A 249 19.68 -8.08 -36.42
N TYR A 250 18.67 -7.22 -36.52
CA TYR A 250 18.36 -6.48 -37.74
C TYR A 250 18.90 -5.04 -37.75
N ALA A 251 19.45 -4.54 -36.64
CA ALA A 251 19.85 -3.14 -36.47
C ALA A 251 20.89 -2.70 -37.51
N ASP A 252 21.97 -3.46 -37.68
CA ASP A 252 23.05 -3.11 -38.62
C ASP A 252 22.57 -3.16 -40.07
N ALA A 253 21.74 -4.16 -40.40
CA ALA A 253 21.12 -4.29 -41.72
C ALA A 253 20.13 -3.14 -42.01
N ILE A 254 19.42 -2.64 -41.00
CA ILE A 254 18.52 -1.47 -41.13
C ILE A 254 19.34 -0.19 -41.31
N ALA A 255 20.42 -0.01 -40.55
CA ALA A 255 21.33 1.13 -40.69
C ALA A 255 21.92 1.19 -42.11
N ARG A 256 22.42 0.05 -42.61
CA ARG A 256 22.92 -0.08 -43.99
C ARG A 256 21.85 0.22 -45.04
N LEU A 257 20.60 -0.17 -44.80
CA LEU A 257 19.48 0.17 -45.69
C LEU A 257 19.15 1.67 -45.69
N LYS A 258 19.27 2.36 -44.54
CA LYS A 258 19.00 3.79 -44.40
C LYS A 258 20.05 4.66 -45.11
N GLU A 259 21.31 4.21 -45.17
CA GLU A 259 22.38 4.84 -45.97
C GLU A 259 22.11 4.81 -47.49
N GLY A 260 21.22 3.91 -47.93
CA GLY A 260 20.74 3.86 -49.32
C GLY A 260 21.63 3.07 -50.29
N GLY A 261 21.17 2.98 -51.54
CA GLY A 261 21.92 2.38 -52.65
C GLY A 261 21.75 0.86 -52.87
N LEU A 262 21.08 0.13 -51.97
CA LEU A 262 20.94 -1.33 -52.06
C LEU A 262 19.49 -1.81 -51.94
N THR A 263 19.19 -2.96 -52.54
CA THR A 263 17.88 -3.63 -52.37
C THR A 263 17.84 -4.40 -51.05
N THR A 264 16.64 -4.62 -50.50
CA THR A 264 16.49 -5.40 -49.25
C THR A 264 17.09 -6.80 -49.33
N ALA A 265 17.09 -7.42 -50.52
CA ALA A 265 17.64 -8.75 -50.72
C ALA A 265 19.17 -8.76 -50.68
N LYS A 266 19.81 -7.71 -51.22
CA LYS A 266 21.27 -7.59 -51.22
C LYS A 266 21.82 -7.32 -49.82
N VAL A 267 21.16 -6.43 -49.06
CA VAL A 267 21.51 -6.19 -47.65
C VAL A 267 21.23 -7.43 -46.79
N ALA A 268 20.12 -8.14 -47.02
CA ALA A 268 19.87 -9.38 -46.29
C ALA A 268 20.97 -10.43 -46.52
N ALA A 269 21.44 -10.59 -47.74
CA ALA A 269 22.53 -11.51 -48.06
C ALA A 269 23.86 -11.11 -47.39
N GLU A 270 24.18 -9.81 -47.36
CA GLU A 270 25.39 -9.27 -46.73
C GLU A 270 25.47 -9.59 -45.24
N PHE A 271 24.33 -9.53 -44.53
CA PHE A 271 24.24 -9.81 -43.10
C PHE A 271 23.82 -11.26 -42.77
N GLY A 272 23.77 -12.16 -43.77
CA GLY A 272 23.37 -13.57 -43.57
C GLY A 272 21.92 -13.75 -43.10
N LEU A 273 21.03 -12.81 -43.44
CA LEU A 273 19.63 -12.78 -43.05
C LEU A 273 18.75 -13.39 -44.13
N HIS A 274 17.69 -14.09 -43.74
CA HIS A 274 16.68 -14.56 -44.70
C HIS A 274 15.90 -13.37 -45.28
N PRO A 275 15.94 -13.11 -46.61
CA PRO A 275 15.40 -11.88 -47.21
C PRO A 275 13.91 -11.65 -46.93
N GLU A 276 13.10 -12.70 -46.94
CA GLU A 276 11.65 -12.57 -46.75
C GLU A 276 11.26 -12.30 -45.29
N CYS A 277 11.95 -12.93 -44.33
CA CYS A 277 11.79 -12.64 -42.91
C CYS A 277 12.21 -11.21 -42.60
N PHE A 278 13.29 -10.71 -43.23
CA PHE A 278 13.75 -9.34 -43.05
C PHE A 278 12.77 -8.32 -43.67
N ARG A 279 12.20 -8.59 -44.85
CA ARG A 279 11.14 -7.75 -45.43
C ARG A 279 9.89 -7.68 -44.57
N GLN A 280 9.44 -8.82 -44.05
CA GLN A 280 8.30 -8.88 -43.13
C GLN A 280 8.60 -8.10 -41.85
N TYR A 281 9.81 -8.22 -41.30
CA TYR A 281 10.25 -7.44 -40.14
C TYR A 281 10.23 -5.92 -40.41
N LEU A 282 10.76 -5.48 -41.56
CA LEU A 282 10.72 -4.07 -41.98
C LEU A 282 9.28 -3.55 -42.12
N LYS A 283 8.38 -4.36 -42.69
CA LYS A 283 6.96 -4.00 -42.79
C LYS A 283 6.30 -3.84 -41.42
N GLU A 284 6.71 -4.66 -40.45
CA GLU A 284 6.13 -4.67 -39.09
C GLU A 284 6.70 -3.57 -38.18
N HIS A 285 8.00 -3.25 -38.30
CA HIS A 285 8.72 -2.38 -37.37
C HIS A 285 9.18 -1.04 -37.94
N GLU A 286 9.35 -0.92 -39.26
CA GLU A 286 9.85 0.27 -39.96
C GLU A 286 9.01 0.54 -41.24
N PRO A 287 7.69 0.78 -41.10
CA PRO A 287 6.75 0.80 -42.24
C PRO A 287 7.05 1.91 -43.24
N GLU A 288 7.58 3.05 -42.79
CA GLU A 288 8.00 4.16 -43.66
C GLU A 288 9.20 3.77 -44.55
N LEU A 289 10.21 3.13 -43.95
CA LEU A 289 11.36 2.59 -44.67
C LEU A 289 10.91 1.53 -45.67
N HIS A 290 10.03 0.62 -45.26
CA HIS A 290 9.45 -0.41 -46.14
C HIS A 290 8.68 0.20 -47.34
N ALA A 291 7.85 1.22 -47.09
CA ALA A 291 7.09 1.89 -48.15
C ALA A 291 8.02 2.61 -49.15
N SER A 292 9.09 3.25 -48.69
CA SER A 292 10.07 3.93 -49.54
C SER A 292 10.82 2.95 -50.48
N LEU A 293 11.15 1.76 -49.97
CA LEU A 293 11.81 0.69 -50.71
C LEU A 293 10.88 0.05 -51.75
N GLY A 294 9.58 -0.08 -51.42
CA GLY A 294 8.55 -0.53 -52.37
C GLY A 294 8.35 0.43 -53.56
N ARG A 295 8.45 1.75 -53.33
CA ARG A 295 8.34 2.77 -54.40
C ARG A 295 9.54 2.73 -55.37
N LYS A 296 10.75 2.46 -54.89
CA LYS A 296 11.94 2.33 -55.77
C LYS A 296 11.83 1.14 -56.73
N LYS A 297 11.25 0.02 -56.29
CA LYS A 297 11.04 -1.18 -57.12
C LYS A 297 10.08 -0.94 -58.31
N ARG A 298 9.10 -0.03 -58.16
CA ARG A 298 8.18 0.37 -59.24
C ARG A 298 8.80 1.34 -60.25
N ARG A 299 9.83 2.12 -59.88
CA ARG A 299 10.50 3.08 -60.78
C ARG A 299 11.54 2.43 -61.71
N THR A 300 12.05 1.26 -61.36
CA THR A 300 13.05 0.51 -62.15
C THR A 300 12.44 -0.50 -63.14
N ALA A 301 11.10 -0.54 -63.26
CA ALA A 301 10.39 -1.31 -64.29
C ALA A 301 9.88 -0.33 -65.35
N LYS A 302 10.78 0.12 -66.22
CA LYS A 302 10.44 0.81 -67.47
C LYS A 302 11.53 0.55 -68.48
#